data_AF-A0A1I4QAC5-F1
#
_entry.id   AF-A0A1I4QAC5-F1
#
_cell.length_a   1.000
_cell.length_b   1.000
_cell.length_c   1.000
_cell.angle_alpha   90.00
_cell.angle_beta   90.00
_cell.angle_gamma   90.00
#
_symmetry.space_group_name_H-M   'P 1'
#
loop_
_entity.id
_entity.type
_entity.pdbx_description
1 polymer ?
#
loop_
_entity_poly.entity_id
_entity_poly.type
_entity_poly.pdbx_seq_one_letter_code
_entity_poly.pdbx_strand_id
1 'polypeptide(L)'
;MSEIETEKSSKITELKIISNEHKFVWNFADIKQNLNSHIEKYVGLVVTEENLKDMESTQKEISSIRTKIDGFRKEVKKKMDEPYKVFEGEIKELLQLIEKAETPLKKQILEYENDRVLKLEEELKKFAQTTATNMGVRDEYFKFSVQSKWTNRTAKKNAVRKEIVTEIESMLDSQRRDDEAKEMARQRIDLIKGQCVAHSVGLKTPIMPDDVNHLLVDASLADIPNIIMAECQKRADMEAKAAAPNVEPAPRVLDHVHHPDDNSIGFPNYGEGIEGTNPDWVDEALNPASFHVPPLPPVSRPMPPIPPMPPTCETPYDVILKLPGITIPQAGALKAFMASQGISYEIVSQTRRSEF
;
A
#
# COMPACT_ATOMS: atom_id res chain seq x y z
N MET A 1 -28.16 42.95 -0.69
CA MET A 1 -26.80 42.58 -1.09
C MET A 1 -25.90 43.70 -0.65
N SER A 2 -25.19 43.50 0.46
CA SER A 2 -24.26 44.48 1.03
C SER A 2 -22.98 44.46 0.20
N GLU A 3 -22.72 45.54 -0.52
CA GLU A 3 -21.42 45.84 -1.11
C GLU A 3 -20.37 45.86 0.00
N ILE A 4 -19.50 44.85 0.01
CA ILE A 4 -18.24 44.92 0.73
C ILE A 4 -17.28 45.56 -0.27
N GLU A 5 -17.16 46.88 -0.21
CA GLU A 5 -16.03 47.58 -0.78
C GLU A 5 -14.77 46.97 -0.18
N THR A 6 -14.07 46.17 -0.97
CA THR A 6 -12.72 45.73 -0.65
C THR A 6 -11.82 46.95 -0.72
N GLU A 7 -11.70 47.68 0.39
CA GLU A 7 -10.67 48.69 0.60
C GLU A 7 -9.31 48.02 0.43
N LYS A 8 -8.73 48.27 -0.73
CA LYS A 8 -7.39 47.86 -1.10
C LYS A 8 -6.38 48.52 -0.17
N SER A 9 -5.55 47.67 0.45
CA SER A 9 -4.19 47.98 0.90
C SER A 9 -4.08 48.92 2.09
N SER A 10 -4.36 48.38 3.28
CA SER A 10 -3.74 48.89 4.50
C SER A 10 -2.23 48.58 4.44
N LYS A 11 -1.46 49.56 3.96
CA LYS A 11 0.01 49.52 4.02
C LYS A 11 0.43 49.38 5.48
N ILE A 12 0.86 48.17 5.88
CA ILE A 12 1.51 47.95 7.17
C ILE A 12 2.86 48.69 7.15
N THR A 13 3.15 49.44 8.22
CA THR A 13 4.42 50.12 8.41
C THR A 13 5.57 49.10 8.42
N GLU A 14 6.63 49.40 7.68
CA GLU A 14 7.81 48.54 7.57
C GLU A 14 8.47 48.32 8.93
N LEU A 15 8.73 47.06 9.30
CA LEU A 15 9.41 46.68 10.54
C LEU A 15 10.84 47.24 10.52
N LYS A 16 11.18 48.09 11.49
CA LYS A 16 12.51 48.73 11.60
C LYS A 16 13.02 48.62 13.02
N ILE A 17 14.32 48.34 13.14
CA ILE A 17 15.04 48.46 14.41
C ILE A 17 15.33 49.94 14.62
N ILE A 18 14.68 50.55 15.62
CA ILE A 18 14.71 52.00 15.86
C ILE A 18 16.05 52.45 16.47
N SER A 19 16.71 51.59 17.25
CA SER A 19 18.04 51.84 17.79
C SER A 19 18.75 50.52 18.10
N ASN A 20 20.04 50.44 17.78
CA ASN A 20 20.90 49.30 18.11
C ASN A 20 22.30 49.82 18.50
N GLU A 21 22.39 50.52 19.62
CA GLU A 21 23.67 50.97 20.18
C GLU A 21 24.15 50.02 21.27
N HIS A 22 24.93 49.00 20.89
CA HIS A 22 25.61 48.12 21.85
C HIS A 22 27.13 48.17 21.63
N LYS A 23 27.77 49.27 22.06
CA LYS A 23 29.22 49.31 22.25
C LYS A 23 29.57 48.73 23.62
N PHE A 24 29.87 47.43 23.66
CA PHE A 24 30.23 46.72 24.90
C PHE A 24 31.72 46.86 25.22
N VAL A 25 32.05 47.77 26.14
CA VAL A 25 33.42 47.95 26.68
C VAL A 25 33.39 47.58 28.17
N TRP A 26 34.32 46.73 28.60
CA TRP A 26 34.46 46.34 30.00
C TRP A 26 35.94 46.37 30.42
N ASN A 27 36.18 46.39 31.73
CA ASN A 27 37.48 46.57 32.39
C ASN A 27 38.42 45.35 32.30
N PHE A 28 38.53 44.75 31.11
CA PHE A 28 39.34 43.56 30.88
C PHE A 28 40.82 43.75 31.24
N ALA A 29 41.40 44.90 30.87
CA ALA A 29 42.81 45.19 31.12
C ALA A 29 43.15 45.23 32.63
N ASP A 30 42.33 45.95 33.41
CA ASP A 30 42.53 46.12 34.85
C ASP A 30 42.36 44.80 35.61
N ILE A 31 41.34 44.01 35.25
CA ILE A 31 41.09 42.71 35.88
C ILE A 31 42.20 41.72 35.53
N LYS A 32 42.70 41.71 34.29
CA LYS A 32 43.79 40.84 33.87
C LYS A 32 45.09 41.15 34.61
N GLN A 33 45.42 42.43 34.78
CA GLN A 33 46.62 42.86 35.51
C GLN A 33 46.55 42.49 37.00
N ASN A 34 45.39 42.71 37.63
CA ASN A 34 45.18 42.34 39.03
C ASN A 34 45.28 40.82 39.23
N LEU A 35 44.67 40.03 38.33
CA LEU A 35 44.69 38.57 38.42
C LEU A 35 46.09 37.99 38.21
N ASN A 36 46.87 38.50 37.26
CA ASN A 36 48.27 38.09 37.06
C ASN A 36 49.11 38.37 38.32
N SER A 37 48.99 39.56 38.88
CA SER A 37 49.72 39.95 40.10
C SER A 37 49.35 39.09 41.33
N HIS A 38 48.10 38.61 41.37
CA HIS A 38 47.59 37.78 42.45
C HIS A 38 47.94 36.29 42.30
N ILE A 39 48.01 35.78 41.06
CA ILE A 39 48.26 34.35 40.78
C ILE A 39 49.76 34.05 40.72
N GLU A 40 50.61 34.96 40.21
CA GLU A 40 52.06 34.76 40.11
C GLU A 40 52.74 34.36 41.43
N LYS A 41 52.22 34.85 42.56
CA LYS A 41 52.72 34.54 43.91
C LYS A 41 52.52 33.08 44.33
N TYR A 42 51.65 32.35 43.65
CA TYR A 42 51.25 30.99 44.00
C TYR A 42 51.63 29.96 42.91
N VAL A 43 52.16 30.41 41.77
CA VAL A 43 52.69 29.52 40.72
C VAL A 43 54.04 28.96 41.17
N GLY A 44 54.10 27.67 41.48
CA GLY A 44 55.34 26.97 41.86
C GLY A 44 55.55 26.75 43.37
N LEU A 45 54.58 27.10 44.22
CA LEU A 45 54.63 26.72 45.64
C LEU A 45 54.37 25.22 45.82
N VAL A 46 55.24 24.53 46.55
CA VAL A 46 55.07 23.12 46.95
C VAL A 46 54.38 23.08 48.31
N VAL A 47 53.27 22.36 48.40
CA VAL A 47 52.51 22.21 49.65
C VAL A 47 53.29 21.29 50.62
N THR A 48 53.57 21.79 51.82
CA THR A 48 54.15 21.04 52.95
C THR A 48 53.14 20.97 54.10
N GLU A 49 53.27 20.01 55.03
CA GLU A 49 52.30 19.81 56.14
C GLU A 49 52.13 21.06 57.02
N GLU A 50 53.15 21.91 57.16
CA GLU A 50 53.09 23.17 57.92
C GLU A 50 52.33 24.29 57.18
N ASN A 51 52.24 24.24 55.84
CA ASN A 51 51.65 25.30 54.99
C ASN A 51 50.29 24.89 54.39
N LEU A 52 49.77 23.72 54.75
CA LEU A 52 48.56 23.14 54.16
C LEU A 52 47.32 24.03 54.37
N LYS A 53 47.16 24.59 55.57
CA LYS A 53 46.00 25.42 55.92
C LYS A 53 45.95 26.74 55.15
N ASP A 54 47.10 27.38 54.97
CA ASP A 54 47.18 28.66 54.26
C ASP A 54 46.96 28.46 52.75
N MET A 55 47.49 27.37 52.18
CA MET A 55 47.25 26.98 50.79
C MET A 55 45.79 26.62 50.50
N GLU A 56 45.10 25.96 51.43
CA GLU A 56 43.65 25.73 51.31
C GLU A 56 42.85 27.04 51.33
N SER A 57 43.25 28.02 52.13
CA SER A 57 42.62 29.34 52.17
C SER A 57 42.80 30.06 50.83
N THR A 58 44.03 30.11 50.32
CA THR A 58 44.34 30.70 49.01
C THR A 58 43.60 29.99 47.87
N GLN A 59 43.52 28.66 47.89
CA GLN A 59 42.78 27.89 46.88
C GLN A 59 41.29 28.25 46.88
N LYS A 60 40.69 28.45 48.05
CA LYS A 60 39.29 28.89 48.18
C LYS A 60 39.10 30.31 47.64
N GLU A 61 40.05 31.21 47.89
CA GLU A 61 40.02 32.57 47.34
C GLU A 61 40.10 32.57 45.81
N ILE A 62 41.03 31.82 45.22
CA ILE A 62 41.16 31.68 43.75
C ILE A 62 39.89 31.07 43.15
N SER A 63 39.36 30.02 43.79
CA SER A 63 38.09 29.39 43.39
C SER A 63 36.90 30.37 43.47
N SER A 64 36.88 31.25 44.48
CA SER A 64 35.86 32.29 44.63
C SER A 64 35.98 33.35 43.52
N ILE A 65 37.19 33.80 43.19
CA ILE A 65 37.42 34.75 42.09
C ILE A 65 36.97 34.15 40.75
N ARG A 66 37.30 32.88 40.47
CA ARG A 66 36.82 32.16 39.29
C ARG A 66 35.28 32.15 39.22
N THR A 67 34.63 31.85 40.33
CA THR A 67 33.17 31.78 40.42
C THR A 67 32.53 33.16 40.18
N LYS A 68 33.13 34.24 40.70
CA LYS A 68 32.67 35.62 40.46
C LYS A 68 32.78 36.03 38.98
N ILE A 69 33.87 35.66 38.30
CA ILE A 69 34.04 35.95 36.86
C ILE A 69 33.00 35.19 36.03
N ASP A 70 32.78 33.90 36.31
CA ASP A 70 31.74 33.13 35.59
C ASP A 70 30.32 33.61 35.93
N GLY A 71 30.09 34.08 37.16
CA GLY A 71 28.86 34.76 37.57
C GLY A 71 28.61 36.04 36.76
N PHE A 72 29.60 36.92 36.66
CA PHE A 72 29.52 38.15 35.85
C PHE A 72 29.23 37.83 34.37
N ARG A 73 29.89 36.82 33.79
CA ARG A 73 29.60 36.35 32.42
C ARG A 73 28.13 35.97 32.25
N LYS A 74 27.58 35.21 33.19
CA LYS A 74 26.17 34.77 33.16
C LYS A 74 25.19 35.93 33.32
N GLU A 75 25.48 36.86 34.22
CA GLU A 75 24.65 38.05 34.44
C GLU A 75 24.62 38.97 33.22
N VAL A 76 25.78 39.25 32.61
CA VAL A 76 25.85 40.05 31.38
C VAL A 76 25.09 39.37 30.25
N LYS A 77 25.27 38.05 30.07
CA LYS A 77 24.49 37.28 29.09
C LYS A 77 22.99 37.42 29.34
N LYS A 78 22.54 37.32 30.59
CA LYS A 78 21.13 37.46 30.96
C LYS A 78 20.60 38.87 30.65
N LYS A 79 21.32 39.92 31.02
CA LYS A 79 20.94 41.32 30.76
C LYS A 79 20.87 41.66 29.27
N MET A 80 21.69 41.03 28.44
CA MET A 80 21.65 41.20 26.98
C MET A 80 20.58 40.31 26.31
N ASP A 81 20.24 39.19 26.92
CA ASP A 81 19.20 38.26 26.46
C ASP A 81 17.78 38.74 26.84
N GLU A 82 17.64 39.49 27.94
CA GLU A 82 16.39 40.13 28.36
C GLU A 82 15.76 41.03 27.29
N PRO A 83 16.45 42.02 26.68
CA PRO A 83 15.87 42.86 25.63
C PRO A 83 15.54 42.06 24.37
N TYR A 84 16.33 41.01 24.06
CA TYR A 84 16.02 40.11 22.95
C TYR A 84 14.73 39.33 23.20
N LYS A 85 14.52 38.82 24.42
CA LYS A 85 13.27 38.13 24.81
C LYS A 85 12.05 39.04 24.79
N VAL A 86 12.21 40.31 25.19
CA VAL A 86 11.13 41.30 25.08
C VAL A 86 10.76 41.52 23.62
N PHE A 87 11.75 41.74 22.75
CA PHE A 87 11.54 41.85 21.30
C PHE A 87 10.87 40.60 20.72
N GLU A 88 11.33 39.40 21.07
CA GLU A 88 10.72 38.14 20.64
C GLU A 88 9.26 38.03 21.09
N GLY A 89 8.96 38.47 22.31
CA GLY A 89 7.61 38.57 22.86
C GLY A 89 6.72 39.50 22.06
N GLU A 90 7.18 40.72 21.78
CA GLU A 90 6.46 41.71 20.96
C GLU A 90 6.17 41.19 19.56
N ILE A 91 7.15 40.54 18.90
CA ILE A 91 6.94 39.90 17.59
C ILE A 91 5.91 38.77 17.68
N LYS A 92 5.96 37.94 18.72
CA LYS A 92 4.97 36.87 18.93
C LYS A 92 3.56 37.42 19.15
N GLU A 93 3.40 38.51 19.89
CA GLU A 93 2.11 39.18 20.06
C GLU A 93 1.56 39.71 18.73
N LEU A 94 2.41 40.32 17.89
CA LEU A 94 2.03 40.76 16.55
C LEU A 94 1.60 39.58 15.66
N LEU A 95 2.34 38.46 15.70
CA LEU A 95 1.98 37.24 14.97
C LEU A 95 0.65 36.65 15.46
N GLN A 96 0.41 36.62 16.77
CA GLN A 96 -0.86 36.15 17.34
C GLN A 96 -2.04 37.03 16.92
N LEU A 97 -1.84 38.35 16.79
CA LEU A 97 -2.88 39.25 16.29
C LEU A 97 -3.26 38.92 14.84
N ILE A 98 -2.26 38.63 14.00
CA ILE A 98 -2.49 38.19 12.61
C ILE A 98 -3.20 36.84 12.60
N GLU A 99 -2.74 35.87 13.39
CA GLU A 99 -3.32 34.53 13.45
C GLU A 99 -4.79 34.53 13.89
N LYS A 100 -5.15 35.42 14.84
CA LYS A 100 -6.55 35.62 15.27
C LYS A 100 -7.47 36.06 14.12
N ALA A 101 -6.97 36.81 13.16
CA ALA A 101 -7.73 37.21 11.98
C ALA A 101 -7.64 36.17 10.85
N GLU A 102 -6.48 35.55 10.64
CA GLU A 102 -6.23 34.62 9.55
C GLU A 102 -6.95 33.27 9.74
N THR A 103 -6.94 32.74 10.97
CA THR A 103 -7.55 31.44 11.31
C THR A 103 -9.05 31.36 10.99
N PRO A 104 -9.91 32.30 11.44
CA PRO A 104 -11.32 32.25 11.10
C PRO A 104 -11.55 32.46 9.60
N LEU A 105 -10.77 33.30 8.93
CA LEU A 105 -10.89 33.49 7.48
C LEU A 105 -10.55 32.21 6.71
N LYS A 106 -9.45 31.53 7.05
CA LYS A 106 -9.10 30.22 6.47
C LYS A 106 -10.21 29.20 6.67
N LYS A 107 -10.75 29.13 7.89
CA LYS A 107 -11.85 28.22 8.24
C LYS A 107 -13.11 28.54 7.42
N GLN A 108 -13.52 29.80 7.35
CA GLN A 108 -14.69 30.22 6.58
C GLN A 108 -14.54 29.96 5.08
N ILE A 109 -13.35 30.19 4.52
CA ILE A 109 -13.07 29.87 3.11
C ILE A 109 -13.19 28.37 2.86
N LEU A 110 -12.65 27.55 3.75
CA LEU A 110 -12.70 26.10 3.64
C LEU A 110 -14.12 25.57 3.79
N GLU A 111 -14.88 26.05 4.78
CA GLU A 111 -16.30 25.72 4.96
C GLU A 111 -17.12 26.12 3.71
N TYR A 112 -16.90 27.31 3.17
CA TYR A 112 -17.59 27.77 1.97
C TYR A 112 -17.28 26.92 0.73
N GLU A 113 -16.01 26.55 0.51
CA GLU A 113 -15.65 25.66 -0.60
C GLU A 113 -16.20 24.24 -0.41
N ASN A 114 -16.19 23.71 0.82
CA ASN A 114 -16.78 22.41 1.12
C ASN A 114 -18.30 22.42 0.88
N ASP A 115 -19.01 23.43 1.37
CA ASP A 115 -20.45 23.60 1.15
C ASP A 115 -20.78 23.72 -0.35
N ARG A 116 -19.95 24.45 -1.10
CA ARG A 116 -20.08 24.55 -2.56
C ARG A 116 -19.93 23.18 -3.23
N VAL A 117 -18.92 22.41 -2.83
CA VAL A 117 -18.66 21.07 -3.37
C VAL A 117 -19.81 20.13 -3.02
N LEU A 118 -20.26 20.08 -1.76
CA LEU A 118 -21.37 19.24 -1.33
C LEU A 118 -22.67 19.52 -2.10
N LYS A 119 -23.03 20.80 -2.25
CA LYS A 119 -24.22 21.18 -3.06
C LYS A 119 -24.09 20.72 -4.50
N LEU A 120 -22.90 20.88 -5.09
CA LEU A 120 -22.65 20.44 -6.45
C LEU A 120 -22.70 18.90 -6.58
N GLU A 121 -22.15 18.17 -5.61
CA GLU A 121 -22.23 16.70 -5.57
C GLU A 121 -23.68 16.22 -5.48
N GLU A 122 -24.50 16.85 -4.64
CA GLU A 122 -25.93 16.55 -4.55
C GLU A 122 -26.67 16.83 -5.86
N GLU A 123 -26.39 17.97 -6.51
CA GLU A 123 -26.96 18.30 -7.82
C GLU A 123 -26.57 17.27 -8.89
N LEU A 124 -25.30 16.86 -8.93
CA LEU A 124 -24.81 15.86 -9.88
C LEU A 124 -25.39 14.47 -9.60
N LYS A 125 -25.50 14.06 -8.33
CA LYS A 125 -26.15 12.80 -7.95
C LYS A 125 -27.62 12.77 -8.34
N LYS A 126 -28.36 13.86 -8.07
CA LYS A 126 -29.77 13.99 -8.49
C LYS A 126 -29.93 13.94 -10.00
N PHE A 127 -29.04 14.62 -10.73
CA PHE A 127 -29.02 14.57 -12.19
C PHE A 127 -28.74 13.14 -12.69
N ALA A 128 -27.72 12.48 -12.16
CA ALA A 128 -27.36 11.11 -12.52
C ALA A 128 -28.50 10.12 -12.23
N GLN A 129 -29.14 10.22 -11.06
CA GLN A 129 -30.27 9.38 -10.69
C GLN A 129 -31.46 9.59 -11.63
N THR A 130 -31.82 10.84 -11.91
CA THR A 130 -32.92 11.17 -12.83
C THR A 130 -32.64 10.61 -14.23
N THR A 131 -31.41 10.78 -14.72
CA THR A 131 -30.99 10.24 -16.02
C THR A 131 -31.01 8.71 -16.04
N ALA A 132 -30.52 8.04 -15.00
CA ALA A 132 -30.55 6.59 -14.88
C ALA A 132 -31.97 6.02 -14.86
N THR A 133 -32.87 6.63 -14.10
CA THR A 133 -34.30 6.25 -14.09
C THR A 133 -34.94 6.45 -15.46
N ASN A 134 -34.67 7.58 -16.13
CA ASN A 134 -35.20 7.86 -17.47
C ASN A 134 -34.67 6.87 -18.53
N MET A 135 -33.44 6.37 -18.37
CA MET A 135 -32.83 5.38 -19.26
C MET A 135 -33.21 3.93 -18.91
N GLY A 136 -33.89 3.68 -17.78
CA GLY A 136 -34.31 2.35 -17.35
C GLY A 136 -33.22 1.50 -16.70
N VAL A 137 -32.19 2.14 -16.12
CA VAL A 137 -31.19 1.45 -15.31
C VAL A 137 -31.81 1.03 -13.98
N ARG A 138 -31.71 -0.25 -13.63
CA ARG A 138 -32.19 -0.81 -12.36
C ARG A 138 -31.28 -0.37 -11.21
N ASP A 139 -31.85 -0.18 -10.03
CA ASP A 139 -31.12 0.27 -8.83
C ASP A 139 -29.94 -0.64 -8.46
N GLU A 140 -30.06 -1.95 -8.72
CA GLU A 140 -28.99 -2.95 -8.52
C GLU A 140 -27.71 -2.63 -9.31
N TYR A 141 -27.87 -2.02 -10.49
CA TYR A 141 -26.79 -1.67 -11.41
C TYR A 141 -26.33 -0.22 -11.23
N PHE A 142 -27.08 0.61 -10.50
CA PHE A 142 -26.76 2.01 -10.30
C PHE A 142 -25.68 2.20 -9.23
N LYS A 143 -24.42 2.17 -9.66
CA LYS A 143 -23.24 2.41 -8.81
C LYS A 143 -22.53 3.70 -9.21
N PHE A 144 -23.18 4.84 -8.96
CA PHE A 144 -22.66 6.14 -9.36
C PHE A 144 -21.82 6.80 -8.25
N SER A 145 -20.61 7.24 -8.60
CA SER A 145 -19.73 8.02 -7.73
C SER A 145 -19.33 9.33 -8.39
N VAL A 146 -19.39 10.43 -7.64
CA VAL A 146 -18.98 11.74 -8.17
C VAL A 146 -17.45 11.78 -8.28
N GLN A 147 -16.95 12.06 -9.48
CA GLN A 147 -15.51 12.19 -9.71
C GLN A 147 -15.01 13.57 -9.26
N SER A 148 -13.88 13.64 -8.55
CA SER A 148 -13.29 14.90 -8.05
C SER A 148 -13.05 15.93 -9.16
N LYS A 149 -12.75 15.47 -10.39
CA LYS A 149 -12.56 16.35 -11.55
C LYS A 149 -13.81 17.17 -11.92
N TRP A 150 -15.01 16.71 -11.53
CA TRP A 150 -16.28 17.39 -11.81
C TRP A 150 -16.62 18.50 -10.80
N THR A 151 -16.02 18.49 -9.61
CA THR A 151 -16.29 19.49 -8.56
C THR A 151 -15.34 20.70 -8.61
N ASN A 152 -14.31 20.61 -9.45
CA ASN A 152 -13.35 21.68 -9.75
C ASN A 152 -14.03 22.93 -10.34
N ARG A 153 -13.57 24.12 -9.96
CA ARG A 153 -14.14 25.40 -10.44
C ARG A 153 -14.04 25.60 -11.95
N THR A 154 -13.03 25.00 -12.57
CA THR A 154 -12.79 25.05 -14.02
C THR A 154 -13.59 24.02 -14.82
N ALA A 155 -14.30 23.11 -14.15
CA ALA A 155 -15.08 22.07 -14.82
C ALA A 155 -16.25 22.68 -15.60
N LYS A 156 -16.35 22.33 -16.89
CA LYS A 156 -17.43 22.79 -17.75
C LYS A 156 -18.69 21.96 -17.48
N LYS A 157 -19.77 22.59 -17.01
CA LYS A 157 -21.05 21.91 -16.69
C LYS A 157 -21.55 20.96 -17.80
N ASN A 158 -21.45 21.37 -19.06
CA ASN A 158 -21.88 20.54 -20.19
C ASN A 158 -20.98 19.33 -20.43
N ALA A 159 -19.67 19.45 -20.20
CA ALA A 159 -18.75 18.31 -20.32
C ALA A 159 -19.02 17.29 -19.20
N VAL A 160 -19.18 17.77 -17.96
CA VAL A 160 -19.53 16.93 -16.80
C VAL A 160 -20.83 16.16 -17.05
N ARG A 161 -21.89 16.84 -17.52
CA ARG A 161 -23.17 16.16 -17.82
C ARG A 161 -23.04 15.08 -18.88
N LYS A 162 -22.25 15.32 -19.93
CA LYS A 162 -21.99 14.32 -20.97
C LYS A 162 -21.27 13.10 -20.41
N GLU A 163 -20.23 13.32 -19.59
CA GLU A 163 -19.50 12.22 -18.95
C GLU A 163 -20.41 11.39 -18.03
N ILE A 164 -21.29 12.04 -17.25
CA ILE A 164 -22.28 11.34 -16.42
C ILE A 164 -23.22 10.50 -17.27
N VAL A 165 -23.73 11.04 -18.38
CA VAL A 165 -24.58 10.30 -19.33
C VAL A 165 -23.84 9.08 -19.88
N THR A 166 -22.60 9.23 -20.33
CA THR A 166 -21.79 8.13 -20.85
C THR A 166 -21.52 7.05 -19.79
N GLU A 167 -21.32 7.45 -18.52
CA GLU A 167 -21.15 6.49 -17.42
C GLU A 167 -22.44 5.69 -17.16
N ILE A 168 -23.61 6.35 -17.22
CA ILE A 168 -24.92 5.70 -17.10
C ILE A 168 -25.21 4.78 -18.30
N GLU A 169 -24.87 5.19 -19.51
CA GLU A 169 -24.98 4.34 -20.72
C GLU A 169 -24.15 3.07 -20.58
N SER A 170 -22.94 3.17 -20.04
CA SER A 170 -22.08 1.99 -19.76
C SER A 170 -22.71 1.05 -18.72
N MET A 171 -23.39 1.60 -17.70
CA MET A 171 -24.16 0.82 -16.73
C MET A 171 -25.33 0.10 -17.40
N LEU A 172 -26.06 0.79 -18.28
CA LEU A 172 -27.17 0.22 -19.05
C LEU A 172 -26.69 -0.91 -19.98
N ASP A 173 -25.58 -0.73 -20.68
CA ASP A 173 -24.99 -1.77 -21.52
C ASP A 173 -24.56 -3.00 -20.70
N SER A 174 -24.07 -2.78 -19.48
CA SER A 174 -23.73 -3.88 -18.56
C SER A 174 -24.99 -4.63 -18.10
N GLN A 175 -26.06 -3.90 -17.77
CA GLN A 175 -27.36 -4.49 -17.47
C GLN A 175 -27.89 -5.31 -18.64
N ARG A 176 -27.82 -4.78 -19.87
CA ARG A 176 -28.27 -5.47 -21.08
C ARG A 176 -27.48 -6.76 -21.31
N ARG A 177 -26.14 -6.71 -21.18
CA ARG A 177 -25.28 -7.89 -21.30
C ARG A 177 -25.64 -8.97 -20.29
N ASP A 178 -25.91 -8.59 -19.05
CA ASP A 178 -26.30 -9.55 -18.00
C ASP A 178 -27.69 -10.15 -18.27
N ASP A 179 -28.64 -9.35 -18.76
CA ASP A 179 -29.98 -9.83 -19.12
C ASP A 179 -29.93 -10.78 -20.33
N GLU A 180 -29.17 -10.43 -21.36
CA GLU A 180 -28.90 -11.29 -22.51
C GLU A 180 -28.23 -12.61 -22.07
N ALA A 181 -27.24 -12.55 -21.17
CA ALA A 181 -26.59 -13.75 -20.65
C ALA A 181 -27.55 -14.66 -19.85
N LYS A 182 -28.43 -14.07 -19.03
CA LYS A 182 -29.46 -14.81 -18.28
C LYS A 182 -30.48 -15.45 -19.21
N GLU A 183 -30.92 -14.73 -20.24
CA GLU A 183 -31.86 -15.26 -21.22
C GLU A 183 -31.23 -16.38 -22.06
N MET A 184 -29.98 -16.22 -22.50
CA MET A 184 -29.23 -17.28 -23.19
C MET A 184 -29.05 -18.52 -22.31
N ALA A 185 -28.77 -18.35 -21.02
CA ALA A 185 -28.70 -19.44 -20.06
C ALA A 185 -30.06 -20.14 -19.89
N ARG A 186 -31.15 -19.38 -19.83
CA ARG A 186 -32.51 -19.93 -19.78
C ARG A 186 -32.84 -20.73 -21.03
N GLN A 187 -32.59 -20.18 -22.21
CA GLN A 187 -32.79 -20.86 -23.50
C GLN A 187 -31.94 -22.13 -23.60
N ARG A 188 -30.70 -22.10 -23.12
CA ARG A 188 -29.84 -23.29 -23.04
C ARG A 188 -30.48 -24.39 -22.18
N ILE A 189 -30.97 -24.04 -20.99
CA ILE A 189 -31.62 -24.99 -20.09
C ILE A 189 -32.90 -25.57 -20.72
N ASP A 190 -33.73 -24.72 -21.32
CA ASP A 190 -34.98 -25.14 -21.95
C ASP A 190 -34.73 -26.04 -23.17
N LEU A 191 -33.69 -25.75 -23.96
CA LEU A 191 -33.24 -26.61 -25.06
C LEU A 191 -32.80 -27.99 -24.54
N ILE A 192 -31.93 -28.04 -23.53
CA ILE A 192 -31.46 -29.30 -22.94
C ILE A 192 -32.65 -30.14 -22.46
N LYS A 193 -33.58 -29.53 -21.71
CA LYS A 193 -34.79 -30.20 -21.23
C LYS A 193 -35.64 -30.74 -22.39
N GLY A 194 -35.90 -29.91 -23.41
CA GLY A 194 -36.68 -30.31 -24.58
C GLY A 194 -36.05 -31.47 -25.34
N GLN A 195 -34.74 -31.45 -25.56
CA GLN A 195 -34.00 -32.52 -26.25
C GLN A 195 -33.96 -33.82 -25.44
N CYS A 196 -33.76 -33.74 -24.11
CA CYS A 196 -33.82 -34.91 -23.24
C CYS A 196 -35.20 -35.58 -23.30
N VAL A 197 -36.29 -34.79 -23.25
CA VAL A 197 -37.66 -35.33 -23.36
C VAL A 197 -37.91 -35.92 -24.75
N ALA A 198 -37.55 -35.22 -25.83
CA ALA A 198 -37.81 -35.67 -27.19
C ALA A 198 -37.08 -36.98 -27.55
N HIS A 199 -35.83 -37.11 -27.14
CA HIS A 199 -34.99 -38.27 -27.48
C HIS A 199 -35.05 -39.41 -26.46
N SER A 200 -35.67 -39.22 -25.29
CA SER A 200 -35.90 -40.30 -24.32
C SER A 200 -37.17 -41.10 -24.60
N VAL A 201 -37.98 -40.71 -25.59
CA VAL A 201 -39.18 -41.44 -26.01
C VAL A 201 -38.78 -42.85 -26.51
N GLY A 202 -39.16 -43.87 -25.76
CA GLY A 202 -38.88 -45.29 -26.08
C GLY A 202 -37.75 -45.93 -25.26
N LEU A 203 -37.04 -45.17 -24.42
CA LEU A 203 -36.09 -45.72 -23.45
C LEU A 203 -36.83 -46.22 -22.19
N LYS A 204 -36.38 -47.33 -21.59
CA LYS A 204 -36.88 -47.79 -20.28
C LYS A 204 -36.40 -46.88 -19.15
N THR A 205 -35.20 -46.31 -19.30
CA THR A 205 -34.60 -45.35 -18.38
C THR A 205 -34.43 -44.00 -19.09
N PRO A 206 -35.35 -43.05 -18.90
CA PRO A 206 -35.27 -41.75 -19.56
C PRO A 206 -34.02 -40.98 -19.12
N ILE A 207 -33.40 -40.27 -20.06
CA ILE A 207 -32.27 -39.37 -19.76
C ILE A 207 -32.78 -38.08 -19.14
N MET A 208 -32.19 -37.73 -18.00
CA MET A 208 -32.48 -36.47 -17.31
C MET A 208 -31.41 -35.42 -17.61
N PRO A 209 -31.72 -34.11 -17.50
CA PRO A 209 -30.75 -33.04 -17.71
C PRO A 209 -29.47 -33.17 -16.87
N ASP A 210 -29.59 -33.69 -15.64
CA ASP A 210 -28.44 -33.89 -14.74
C ASP A 210 -27.48 -34.97 -15.25
N ASP A 211 -27.98 -36.00 -15.95
CA ASP A 211 -27.16 -37.10 -16.49
C ASP A 211 -26.19 -36.60 -17.56
N VAL A 212 -26.61 -35.62 -18.35
CA VAL A 212 -25.85 -35.08 -19.50
C VAL A 212 -25.10 -33.79 -19.17
N ASN A 213 -25.29 -33.21 -17.98
CA ASN A 213 -24.70 -31.92 -17.61
C ASN A 213 -23.17 -31.89 -17.76
N HIS A 214 -22.48 -32.97 -17.36
CA HIS A 214 -21.02 -33.08 -17.48
C HIS A 214 -20.50 -33.11 -18.93
N LEU A 215 -21.34 -33.55 -19.89
CA LEU A 215 -21.01 -33.57 -21.32
C LEU A 215 -21.28 -32.23 -22.00
N LEU A 216 -22.05 -31.35 -21.34
CA LEU A 216 -22.59 -30.14 -21.92
C LEU A 216 -21.99 -28.86 -21.32
N VAL A 217 -20.98 -28.94 -20.44
CA VAL A 217 -20.40 -27.76 -19.77
C VAL A 217 -19.86 -26.74 -20.79
N ASP A 218 -19.08 -27.20 -21.77
CA ASP A 218 -18.43 -26.34 -22.78
C ASP A 218 -19.09 -26.45 -24.17
N ALA A 219 -20.20 -27.18 -24.29
CA ALA A 219 -20.85 -27.42 -25.57
C ALA A 219 -21.48 -26.14 -26.15
N SER A 220 -21.34 -25.92 -27.47
CA SER A 220 -22.07 -24.84 -28.14
C SER A 220 -23.57 -25.16 -28.21
N LEU A 221 -24.44 -24.15 -28.30
CA LEU A 221 -25.89 -24.38 -28.42
C LEU A 221 -26.26 -25.26 -29.63
N ALA A 222 -25.45 -25.25 -30.69
CA ALA A 222 -25.67 -26.06 -31.89
C ALA A 222 -25.31 -27.54 -31.70
N ASP A 223 -24.38 -27.85 -30.80
CA ASP A 223 -23.89 -29.22 -30.57
C ASP A 223 -24.73 -29.97 -29.53
N ILE A 224 -25.45 -29.25 -28.67
CA ILE A 224 -26.29 -29.82 -27.60
C ILE A 224 -27.23 -30.94 -28.11
N PRO A 225 -28.00 -30.76 -29.21
CA PRO A 225 -28.89 -31.82 -29.68
C PRO A 225 -28.14 -33.10 -30.09
N ASN A 226 -27.01 -32.96 -30.77
CA ASN A 226 -26.21 -34.09 -31.25
C ASN A 226 -25.59 -34.88 -30.08
N ILE A 227 -25.10 -34.17 -29.06
CA ILE A 227 -24.52 -34.80 -27.85
C ILE A 227 -25.59 -35.58 -27.08
N ILE A 228 -26.77 -34.99 -26.87
CA ILE A 228 -27.88 -35.64 -26.16
C ILE A 228 -28.36 -36.87 -26.96
N MET A 229 -28.53 -36.74 -28.27
CA MET A 229 -28.94 -37.86 -29.12
C MET A 229 -27.93 -39.02 -29.09
N ALA A 230 -26.63 -38.72 -29.12
CA ALA A 230 -25.59 -39.74 -29.02
C ALA A 230 -25.64 -40.48 -27.67
N GLU A 231 -25.91 -39.76 -26.57
CA GLU A 231 -26.05 -40.36 -25.25
C GLU A 231 -27.33 -41.20 -25.13
N CYS A 232 -28.45 -40.74 -25.71
CA CYS A 232 -29.67 -41.55 -25.85
C CYS A 232 -29.42 -42.85 -26.60
N GLN A 233 -28.68 -42.80 -27.71
CA GLN A 233 -28.37 -43.99 -28.49
C GLN A 233 -27.52 -44.98 -27.69
N LYS A 234 -26.49 -44.50 -26.97
CA LYS A 234 -25.69 -45.37 -26.09
C LYS A 234 -26.55 -46.06 -25.03
N ARG A 235 -27.49 -45.32 -24.42
CA ARG A 235 -28.40 -45.87 -23.40
C ARG A 235 -29.37 -46.90 -24.00
N ALA A 236 -29.90 -46.64 -25.19
CA ALA A 236 -30.71 -47.60 -25.94
C ALA A 236 -29.94 -48.90 -26.25
N ASP A 237 -28.69 -48.78 -26.72
CA ASP A 237 -27.84 -49.92 -27.04
C ASP A 237 -27.50 -50.76 -25.79
N MET A 238 -27.29 -50.11 -24.65
CA MET A 238 -27.08 -50.79 -23.37
C MET A 238 -28.35 -51.53 -22.89
N GLU A 239 -29.51 -50.90 -22.98
CA GLU A 239 -30.80 -51.54 -22.63
C GLU A 239 -31.11 -52.72 -23.55
N ALA A 240 -30.82 -52.61 -24.85
CA ALA A 240 -30.97 -53.70 -25.81
C ALA A 240 -30.04 -54.88 -25.51
N LYS A 241 -28.78 -54.61 -25.15
CA LYS A 241 -27.81 -55.64 -24.74
C LYS A 241 -28.19 -56.32 -23.42
N ALA A 242 -28.69 -55.55 -22.45
CA ALA A 242 -29.15 -56.09 -21.17
C ALA A 242 -30.46 -56.91 -21.29
N ALA A 243 -31.25 -56.66 -22.34
CA ALA A 243 -32.47 -57.41 -22.64
C ALA A 243 -32.24 -58.68 -23.49
N ALA A 244 -31.02 -58.91 -23.99
CA ALA A 244 -30.68 -60.14 -24.71
C ALA A 244 -30.53 -61.32 -23.71
N PRO A 245 -31.13 -62.49 -23.98
CA PRO A 245 -31.06 -63.63 -23.07
C PRO A 245 -29.61 -64.12 -22.91
N ASN A 246 -29.15 -64.24 -21.67
CA ASN A 246 -27.88 -64.87 -21.31
C ASN A 246 -27.93 -66.34 -21.72
N VAL A 247 -27.16 -66.73 -22.74
CA VAL A 247 -27.05 -68.14 -23.15
C VAL A 247 -26.01 -68.81 -22.26
N GLU A 248 -26.46 -69.53 -21.23
CA GLU A 248 -25.67 -70.58 -20.58
C GLU A 248 -25.26 -71.63 -21.65
N PRO A 249 -24.00 -72.08 -21.70
CA PRO A 249 -23.60 -73.11 -22.64
C PRO A 249 -24.19 -74.47 -22.22
N ALA A 250 -24.94 -75.09 -23.14
CA ALA A 250 -25.69 -76.33 -22.95
C ALA A 250 -24.82 -77.55 -22.58
N PRO A 251 -25.36 -78.53 -21.82
CA PRO A 251 -24.61 -79.67 -21.31
C PRO A 251 -24.35 -80.72 -22.39
N ARG A 252 -23.17 -81.35 -22.27
CA ARG A 252 -22.64 -82.42 -23.12
C ARG A 252 -23.39 -83.73 -22.82
N VAL A 253 -23.97 -84.34 -23.85
CA VAL A 253 -24.64 -85.66 -23.78
C VAL A 253 -23.58 -86.75 -23.72
N LEU A 254 -23.73 -87.66 -22.75
CA LEU A 254 -22.91 -88.84 -22.54
C LEU A 254 -23.80 -90.07 -22.77
N ASP A 255 -23.19 -91.10 -23.39
CA ASP A 255 -23.49 -92.55 -23.31
C ASP A 255 -23.21 -93.17 -24.69
N HIS A 256 -22.54 -94.30 -24.88
CA HIS A 256 -21.67 -95.20 -24.11
C HIS A 256 -21.14 -96.20 -25.18
N VAL A 257 -20.03 -96.91 -24.91
CA VAL A 257 -19.86 -98.37 -25.11
C VAL A 257 -18.38 -98.77 -25.27
N HIS A 258 -18.04 -99.83 -24.55
CA HIS A 258 -16.93 -100.79 -24.67
C HIS A 258 -15.67 -100.63 -23.79
N HIS A 259 -15.68 -101.39 -22.68
CA HIS A 259 -14.53 -102.11 -22.09
C HIS A 259 -14.09 -103.26 -23.04
N PRO A 260 -12.85 -103.78 -23.00
CA PRO A 260 -12.19 -104.30 -21.77
C PRO A 260 -10.66 -104.04 -21.62
N ASP A 261 -10.18 -104.22 -20.38
CA ASP A 261 -8.88 -104.71 -19.86
C ASP A 261 -7.55 -104.24 -20.53
N ASP A 262 -6.46 -103.88 -19.84
CA ASP A 262 -5.79 -104.57 -18.74
C ASP A 262 -4.61 -103.70 -18.17
N ASN A 263 -4.29 -103.91 -16.89
CA ASN A 263 -2.99 -103.76 -16.19
C ASN A 263 -2.23 -102.41 -16.01
N SER A 264 -2.11 -102.00 -14.73
CA SER A 264 -0.86 -101.74 -13.93
C SER A 264 0.25 -100.84 -14.53
N ILE A 265 0.76 -99.77 -13.88
CA ILE A 265 1.57 -99.73 -12.65
C ILE A 265 1.73 -98.26 -12.17
N GLY A 266 1.68 -98.00 -10.85
CA GLY A 266 2.67 -97.14 -10.16
C GLY A 266 2.32 -95.69 -9.74
N PHE A 267 2.14 -95.48 -8.43
CA PHE A 267 2.29 -94.21 -7.65
C PHE A 267 3.71 -93.56 -7.80
N PRO A 268 4.05 -92.35 -7.24
CA PRO A 268 3.35 -91.50 -6.23
C PRO A 268 3.29 -89.97 -6.55
N ASN A 269 2.29 -89.24 -6.03
CA ASN A 269 2.28 -88.32 -4.86
C ASN A 269 3.27 -87.12 -4.88
N TYR A 270 2.75 -85.90 -4.67
CA TYR A 270 3.05 -85.03 -3.51
C TYR A 270 2.07 -83.85 -3.50
N GLY A 271 1.41 -83.66 -2.35
CA GLY A 271 0.67 -82.44 -2.00
C GLY A 271 1.38 -81.70 -0.86
N GLU A 272 1.05 -80.41 -0.73
CA GLU A 272 1.14 -79.52 0.44
C GLU A 272 0.49 -78.20 -0.04
N GLY A 273 -0.37 -77.46 0.65
CA GLY A 273 -0.87 -77.50 2.01
C GLY A 273 -1.39 -76.09 2.36
N ILE A 274 -2.72 -75.92 2.30
CA ILE A 274 -3.65 -75.23 3.21
C ILE A 274 -3.42 -73.77 3.73
N GLU A 275 -4.52 -72.99 3.61
CA GLU A 275 -5.14 -72.05 4.58
C GLU A 275 -4.36 -70.81 5.08
N GLY A 276 -4.95 -69.65 5.40
CA GLY A 276 -6.35 -69.21 5.50
C GLY A 276 -6.41 -67.81 6.16
N THR A 277 -7.40 -67.00 5.74
CA THR A 277 -8.21 -66.02 6.51
C THR A 277 -7.61 -65.06 7.57
N ASN A 278 -7.65 -63.76 7.23
CA ASN A 278 -8.16 -62.52 7.92
C ASN A 278 -8.80 -62.61 9.35
N PRO A 279 -9.16 -61.48 10.01
CA PRO A 279 -8.41 -60.43 10.76
C PRO A 279 -8.83 -60.34 12.26
N ASP A 280 -8.26 -59.44 13.08
CA ASP A 280 -9.02 -58.66 14.09
C ASP A 280 -8.24 -57.54 14.82
N TRP A 281 -9.00 -56.56 15.34
CA TRP A 281 -8.67 -55.48 16.29
C TRP A 281 -8.15 -56.04 17.65
N VAL A 282 -7.51 -55.35 18.61
CA VAL A 282 -7.79 -54.06 19.31
C VAL A 282 -6.57 -53.65 20.19
N ASP A 283 -6.50 -52.36 20.55
CA ASP A 283 -5.88 -51.66 21.71
C ASP A 283 -4.77 -52.32 22.56
N GLU A 284 -3.64 -51.62 22.76
CA GLU A 284 -2.92 -51.65 24.05
C GLU A 284 -1.97 -50.43 24.25
N ALA A 285 -1.97 -49.99 25.51
CA ALA A 285 -1.27 -48.92 26.20
C ALA A 285 0.13 -48.40 25.75
N LEU A 286 0.28 -47.09 25.96
CA LEU A 286 1.43 -46.38 26.56
C LEU A 286 2.67 -47.22 26.95
N ASN A 287 3.82 -46.90 26.36
CA ASN A 287 5.12 -46.96 27.08
C ASN A 287 6.10 -45.90 26.53
N PRO A 288 6.86 -45.18 27.39
CA PRO A 288 7.55 -43.93 27.06
C PRO A 288 9.06 -44.12 26.85
N ALA A 289 9.54 -43.86 25.64
CA ALA A 289 10.95 -43.63 25.39
C ALA A 289 11.15 -42.90 24.05
N SER A 290 10.84 -41.61 24.02
CA SER A 290 11.27 -40.75 22.90
C SER A 290 11.60 -39.35 23.40
N PHE A 291 12.76 -39.23 24.04
CA PHE A 291 13.51 -37.98 24.15
C PHE A 291 14.86 -38.21 23.50
N HIS A 292 14.93 -38.00 22.18
CA HIS A 292 16.20 -37.86 21.49
C HIS A 292 16.58 -36.38 21.55
N VAL A 293 17.51 -36.04 22.44
CA VAL A 293 18.15 -34.72 22.47
C VAL A 293 19.12 -34.66 21.28
N PRO A 294 18.98 -33.71 20.34
CA PRO A 294 19.95 -33.57 19.24
C PRO A 294 21.30 -33.07 19.79
N PRO A 295 22.43 -33.52 19.21
CA PRO A 295 23.76 -33.17 19.71
C PRO A 295 24.09 -31.69 19.48
N LEU A 296 24.78 -31.08 20.46
CA LEU A 296 25.31 -29.73 20.39
C LEU A 296 26.37 -29.59 19.27
N PRO A 297 26.38 -28.50 18.50
CA PRO A 297 27.38 -28.25 17.46
C PRO A 297 28.75 -27.86 18.05
N PRO A 298 29.87 -28.21 17.40
CA PRO A 298 31.20 -27.84 17.85
C PRO A 298 31.50 -26.34 17.71
N VAL A 299 32.35 -25.87 18.62
CA VAL A 299 32.84 -24.50 18.82
C VAL A 299 33.74 -24.03 17.65
N SER A 300 33.58 -22.74 17.30
CA SER A 300 34.47 -21.88 16.50
C SER A 300 34.49 -22.03 14.96
N ARG A 301 33.63 -21.26 14.28
CA ARG A 301 33.97 -20.68 12.96
C ARG A 301 34.45 -19.24 13.15
N PRO A 302 35.57 -18.82 12.54
CA PRO A 302 35.96 -17.41 12.53
C PRO A 302 34.87 -16.57 11.85
N MET A 303 34.56 -15.39 12.40
CA MET A 303 33.66 -14.45 11.74
C MET A 303 34.18 -14.09 10.35
N PRO A 304 33.31 -14.02 9.32
CA PRO A 304 33.71 -13.42 8.06
C PRO A 304 34.07 -11.95 8.27
N PRO A 305 35.06 -11.41 7.53
CA PRO A 305 35.43 -10.00 7.65
C PRO A 305 34.23 -9.11 7.35
N ILE A 306 34.04 -8.09 8.20
CA ILE A 306 33.04 -7.04 8.01
C ILE A 306 33.27 -6.42 6.62
N PRO A 307 32.27 -6.40 5.72
CA PRO A 307 32.43 -5.74 4.43
C PRO A 307 32.73 -4.25 4.67
N PRO A 308 33.66 -3.63 3.91
CA PRO A 308 33.97 -2.22 4.06
C PRO A 308 32.68 -1.42 3.87
N MET A 309 32.45 -0.43 4.75
CA MET A 309 31.35 0.52 4.60
C MET A 309 31.31 1.03 3.16
N PRO A 310 30.14 1.07 2.51
CA PRO A 310 30.06 1.66 1.19
C PRO A 310 30.58 3.10 1.28
N PRO A 311 31.42 3.55 0.33
CA PRO A 311 31.73 4.97 0.24
C PRO A 311 30.39 5.70 0.15
N THR A 312 30.24 6.80 0.90
CA THR A 312 29.15 7.75 0.69
C THR A 312 29.16 8.12 -0.78
N CYS A 313 28.30 7.44 -1.54
CA CYS A 313 28.12 7.66 -2.96
C CYS A 313 27.22 8.90 -3.00
N GLU A 314 27.83 10.06 -3.17
CA GLU A 314 27.11 11.29 -3.49
C GLU A 314 26.40 11.04 -4.82
N THR A 315 25.12 10.72 -4.76
CA THR A 315 24.31 10.47 -5.95
C THR A 315 24.15 11.80 -6.69
N PRO A 316 24.62 11.92 -7.95
CA PRO A 316 24.39 13.12 -8.73
C PRO A 316 22.88 13.26 -9.03
N TYR A 317 22.34 14.46 -8.83
CA TYR A 317 20.95 14.79 -9.13
C TYR A 317 20.90 15.77 -10.30
N ASP A 318 20.05 15.49 -11.29
CA ASP A 318 19.71 16.44 -12.34
C ASP A 318 18.56 17.33 -11.87
N VAL A 319 18.78 18.65 -11.85
CA VAL A 319 17.80 19.65 -11.37
C VAL A 319 17.43 20.61 -12.49
N ILE A 320 16.13 20.74 -12.77
CA ILE A 320 15.61 21.71 -13.73
C ILE A 320 15.23 23.01 -13.00
N LEU A 321 15.93 24.10 -13.32
CA LEU A 321 15.70 25.43 -12.73
C LEU A 321 15.01 26.36 -13.72
N LYS A 322 13.80 26.84 -13.38
CA LYS A 322 13.06 27.83 -14.17
C LYS A 322 13.27 29.23 -13.59
N LEU A 323 13.96 30.09 -14.35
CA LEU A 323 14.32 31.45 -13.92
C LEU A 323 13.55 32.51 -14.73
N PRO A 324 12.36 32.95 -14.31
CA PRO A 324 11.62 34.01 -15.00
C PRO A 324 12.26 35.38 -14.75
N GLY A 325 12.39 36.19 -15.81
CA GLY A 325 12.76 37.61 -15.68
C GLY A 325 14.26 37.91 -15.47
N ILE A 326 15.15 36.92 -15.67
CA ILE A 326 16.59 37.17 -15.62
C ILE A 326 17.07 37.99 -16.81
N THR A 327 17.95 38.95 -16.54
CA THR A 327 18.62 39.75 -17.59
C THR A 327 19.81 39.00 -18.17
N ILE A 328 20.26 39.40 -19.37
CA ILE A 328 21.43 38.79 -20.04
C ILE A 328 22.70 38.85 -19.16
N PRO A 329 23.03 39.97 -18.47
CA PRO A 329 24.19 40.01 -17.58
C PRO A 329 24.06 39.07 -16.38
N GLN A 330 22.87 38.93 -15.81
CA GLN A 330 22.61 38.02 -14.68
C GLN A 330 22.73 36.55 -15.10
N ALA A 331 22.25 36.19 -16.29
CA ALA A 331 22.44 34.86 -16.86
C ALA A 331 23.94 34.55 -17.07
N GLY A 332 24.72 35.54 -17.52
CA GLY A 332 26.17 35.43 -17.65
C GLY A 332 26.89 35.22 -16.31
N ALA A 333 26.49 35.97 -15.27
CA ALA A 333 27.02 35.81 -13.92
C ALA A 333 26.71 34.43 -13.32
N LEU A 334 25.48 33.94 -13.52
CA LEU A 334 25.07 32.60 -13.07
C LEU A 334 25.87 31.50 -13.77
N LYS A 335 26.09 31.63 -15.08
CA LYS A 335 26.94 30.72 -15.85
C LYS A 335 28.37 30.66 -15.30
N ALA A 336 28.97 31.82 -15.04
CA ALA A 336 30.33 31.90 -14.49
C ALA A 336 30.40 31.27 -13.08
N PHE A 337 29.36 31.49 -12.27
CA PHE A 337 29.26 30.89 -10.94
C PHE A 337 29.16 29.36 -11.00
N MET A 338 28.27 28.80 -11.82
CA MET A 338 28.12 27.35 -11.98
C MET A 338 29.43 26.68 -12.46
N ALA A 339 30.13 27.32 -13.41
CA ALA A 339 31.44 26.85 -13.86
C ALA A 339 32.49 26.88 -12.74
N SER A 340 32.49 27.90 -11.87
CA SER A 340 33.41 28.00 -10.73
C SER A 340 33.22 26.89 -9.69
N GLN A 341 32.01 26.35 -9.60
CA GLN A 341 31.64 25.27 -8.67
C GLN A 341 31.75 23.87 -9.32
N GLY A 342 32.21 23.79 -10.57
CA GLY A 342 32.31 22.50 -11.30
C GLY A 342 30.96 21.89 -11.68
N ILE A 343 29.88 22.68 -11.68
CA ILE A 343 28.52 22.21 -11.99
C ILE A 343 28.32 22.25 -13.52
N SER A 344 28.05 21.08 -14.11
CA SER A 344 27.61 20.98 -15.51
C SER A 344 26.17 21.46 -15.64
N TYR A 345 25.85 22.22 -16.69
CA TYR A 345 24.50 22.72 -16.94
C TYR A 345 24.16 22.69 -18.43
N GLU A 346 22.89 22.47 -18.74
CA GLU A 346 22.32 22.52 -20.09
C GLU A 346 21.12 23.47 -20.13
N ILE A 347 21.00 24.27 -21.20
CA ILE A 347 19.87 25.18 -21.37
C ILE A 347 18.74 24.42 -22.07
N VAL A 348 17.77 23.95 -21.30
CA VAL A 348 16.62 23.18 -21.80
C VAL A 348 15.69 24.03 -22.68
N SER A 349 15.46 25.31 -22.31
CA SER A 349 14.65 26.23 -23.11
C SER A 349 14.95 27.68 -22.75
N GLN A 350 15.04 28.55 -23.76
CA GLN A 350 15.16 29.99 -23.57
C GLN A 350 14.13 30.72 -24.44
N THR A 351 13.26 31.50 -23.80
CA THR A 351 12.30 32.36 -24.50
C THR A 351 12.65 33.81 -24.23
N ARG A 352 13.04 34.55 -25.27
CA ARG A 352 13.20 36.00 -25.16
C ARG A 352 11.81 36.61 -25.06
N ARG A 353 11.49 37.25 -23.93
CA ARG A 353 10.30 38.09 -23.85
C ARG A 353 10.56 39.29 -24.75
N SER A 354 9.99 39.28 -25.96
CA SER A 354 10.01 40.45 -26.84
C SER A 354 9.20 41.53 -26.14
N GLU A 355 9.87 42.58 -25.70
CA GLU A 355 9.22 43.81 -25.27
C GLU A 355 8.48 44.37 -26.49
N PHE A 356 7.16 44.45 -26.38
CA PHE A 356 6.34 45.42 -27.08
C PHE A 356 6.15 46.61 -26.14
#